data_AF-A0A7W4HJA7-F1
#
_entry.id   AF-A0A7W4HJA7-F1
#
_cell.length_a   1.000
_cell.length_b   1.000
_cell.length_c   1.000
_cell.angle_alpha   90.00
_cell.angle_beta   90.00
_cell.angle_gamma   90.00
#
_symmetry.space_group_name_H-M   'P 1'
#
loop_
_entity.id
_entity.type
_entity.pdbx_description
1 polymer ?
#
loop_
_entity_poly.entity_id
_entity_poly.type
_entity_poly.pdbx_seq_one_letter_code
_entity_poly.pdbx_strand_id
1 'polypeptide(L)'
;NPSWNVDLKRFRVYLSQKYNVNEAYYFIGAYDPKNQDLYSALQKFGYIVIFREHAESALSKKKGNVDTDIVFTVMKSLAEKEKFDKVVLVSGDGDYWRMVDYLIQKDKFEKLLAPSRKNLSSLYKRRMADTYRVYLDGPAVRSKIEFKKK
;
A
#
# COMPACT_ATOMS: atom_id res chain seq x y z
N ASN A 1 18.29 5.93 -7.56
CA ASN A 1 17.09 5.65 -8.38
C ASN A 1 16.77 4.18 -8.36
N PRO A 2 15.51 3.77 -8.18
CA PRO A 2 15.15 2.35 -8.31
C PRO A 2 15.49 1.89 -9.73
N SER A 3 15.96 0.64 -9.87
CA SER A 3 16.33 0.06 -11.16
C SER A 3 15.12 -0.30 -12.04
N TRP A 4 13.92 0.00 -11.57
CA TRP A 4 12.64 -0.27 -12.22
C TRP A 4 11.54 0.60 -11.64
N ASN A 5 10.48 0.79 -12.43
CA ASN A 5 9.29 1.54 -12.01
C ASN A 5 8.06 0.64 -12.18
N VAL A 6 7.14 0.72 -11.21
CA VAL A 6 5.87 0.00 -11.24
C VAL A 6 4.91 0.73 -12.18
N ASP A 7 4.37 0.01 -13.14
CA ASP A 7 3.20 0.42 -13.90
C ASP A 7 1.96 0.23 -13.01
N LEU A 8 1.42 1.34 -12.50
CA LEU A 8 0.31 1.34 -11.54
C LEU A 8 -0.98 0.76 -12.13
N LYS A 9 -1.19 0.87 -13.45
CA LYS A 9 -2.35 0.24 -14.12
C LYS A 9 -2.21 -1.28 -14.07
N ARG A 10 -1.03 -1.80 -14.46
CA ARG A 10 -0.75 -3.25 -14.41
C ARG A 10 -0.74 -3.76 -12.98
N PHE A 11 -0.25 -2.96 -12.03
CA PHE A 11 -0.25 -3.32 -10.62
C PHE A 11 -1.67 -3.46 -10.07
N ARG A 12 -2.59 -2.54 -10.41
CA ARG A 12 -4.00 -2.66 -10.02
C ARG A 12 -4.67 -3.93 -10.53
N VAL A 13 -4.39 -4.30 -11.79
CA VAL A 13 -4.83 -5.57 -12.39
C VAL A 13 -4.24 -6.76 -11.64
N TYR A 14 -2.94 -6.73 -11.32
CA TYR A 14 -2.28 -7.78 -10.56
C TYR A 14 -2.90 -7.96 -9.16
N LEU A 15 -3.20 -6.87 -8.45
CA LEU A 15 -3.88 -6.91 -7.14
C LEU A 15 -5.25 -7.57 -7.25
N SER A 16 -6.04 -7.19 -8.27
CA SER A 16 -7.35 -7.79 -8.52
C SER A 16 -7.27 -9.28 -8.84
N GLN A 17 -6.40 -9.68 -9.77
CA GLN A 17 -6.34 -11.06 -10.25
C GLN A 17 -5.66 -12.03 -9.28
N LYS A 18 -4.64 -11.57 -8.55
CA LYS A 18 -3.83 -12.44 -7.69
C LYS A 18 -4.38 -12.54 -6.27
N TYR A 19 -4.98 -11.47 -5.77
CA TYR A 19 -5.40 -11.34 -4.38
C TYR A 19 -6.88 -10.96 -4.24
N ASN A 20 -7.65 -10.92 -5.33
CA ASN A 20 -9.06 -10.51 -5.32
C ASN A 20 -9.28 -9.16 -4.65
N VAL A 21 -8.40 -8.18 -4.90
CA VAL A 21 -8.55 -6.82 -4.34
C VAL A 21 -9.65 -6.08 -5.09
N ASN A 22 -10.80 -5.92 -4.43
CA ASN A 22 -11.94 -5.15 -4.89
C ASN A 22 -11.71 -3.64 -4.77
N GLU A 23 -11.28 -3.17 -3.59
CA GLU A 23 -11.00 -1.75 -3.31
C GLU A 23 -9.51 -1.55 -3.02
N ALA A 24 -8.91 -0.51 -3.62
CA ALA A 24 -7.49 -0.23 -3.49
C ALA A 24 -7.27 1.24 -3.14
N TYR A 25 -6.95 1.53 -1.89
CA TYR A 25 -6.65 2.87 -1.41
C TYR A 25 -5.21 3.25 -1.71
N TYR A 26 -4.99 4.47 -2.21
CA TYR A 26 -3.69 5.04 -2.48
C TYR A 26 -3.54 6.35 -1.69
N PHE A 27 -2.75 6.30 -0.62
CA PHE A 27 -2.57 7.41 0.30
C PHE A 27 -1.45 8.35 -0.18
N ILE A 28 -1.74 9.65 -0.20
CA ILE A 28 -0.83 10.69 -0.65
C ILE A 28 -0.69 11.75 0.43
N GLY A 29 0.55 12.06 0.79
CA GLY A 29 0.86 12.91 1.92
C GLY A 29 0.37 14.35 1.79
N ALA A 30 0.30 14.91 0.58
CA ALA A 30 -0.32 16.21 0.33
C ALA A 30 -0.77 16.34 -1.12
N TYR A 31 -1.85 17.07 -1.35
CA TYR A 31 -2.23 17.47 -2.69
C TYR A 31 -1.19 18.45 -3.27
N ASP A 32 -0.86 18.24 -4.54
CA ASP A 32 0.01 19.11 -5.33
C ASP A 32 -0.60 19.21 -6.73
N PRO A 33 -1.06 20.41 -7.16
CA PRO A 33 -1.65 20.60 -8.49
C PRO A 33 -0.77 20.11 -9.64
N LYS A 34 0.55 20.09 -9.48
CA LYS A 34 1.49 19.62 -10.52
C LYS A 34 1.37 18.13 -10.81
N ASN A 35 0.78 17.36 -9.90
CA ASN A 35 0.59 15.92 -10.01
C ASN A 35 -0.86 15.55 -10.38
N GLN A 36 -1.67 16.50 -10.85
CA GLN A 36 -3.08 16.25 -11.18
C GLN A 36 -3.29 15.11 -12.20
N ASP A 37 -2.39 15.00 -13.18
CA ASP A 37 -2.44 13.93 -14.17
C ASP A 37 -2.22 12.55 -13.54
N LEU A 38 -1.33 12.44 -12.55
CA LEU A 38 -1.10 11.21 -11.79
C LEU A 38 -2.35 10.84 -10.98
N TYR A 39 -2.96 11.80 -10.27
CA TYR A 39 -4.16 11.55 -9.47
C TYR A 39 -5.33 11.10 -10.36
N SER A 40 -5.50 11.76 -11.50
CA SER A 40 -6.51 11.40 -12.50
C SER A 40 -6.25 10.01 -13.10
N ALA A 41 -4.98 9.67 -13.35
CA ALA A 41 -4.60 8.34 -13.83
C ALA A 41 -4.88 7.25 -12.78
N LEU A 42 -4.50 7.47 -11.52
CA LEU A 42 -4.76 6.56 -10.39
C LEU A 42 -6.26 6.26 -10.26
N GLN A 43 -7.10 7.29 -10.27
CA GLN A 43 -8.55 7.12 -10.21
C GLN A 43 -9.09 6.34 -11.41
N LYS A 44 -8.65 6.67 -12.64
CA LYS A 44 -9.01 5.92 -13.86
C LYS A 44 -8.57 4.45 -13.83
N PHE A 45 -7.48 4.14 -13.12
CA PHE A 45 -7.04 2.75 -12.95
C PHE A 45 -7.86 2.00 -11.90
N GLY A 46 -8.67 2.69 -11.09
CA GLY A 46 -9.50 2.10 -10.04
C GLY A 46 -8.87 2.12 -8.66
N TYR A 47 -8.02 3.12 -8.38
CA TYR A 47 -7.56 3.44 -7.03
C TYR A 47 -8.46 4.50 -6.39
N ILE A 48 -8.71 4.35 -5.09
CA ILE A 48 -9.32 5.38 -4.25
C ILE A 48 -8.17 6.23 -3.71
N VAL A 49 -8.02 7.45 -4.22
CA VAL A 49 -6.94 8.35 -3.82
C VAL A 49 -7.35 9.10 -2.55
N ILE A 50 -6.57 8.92 -1.48
CA ILE A 50 -6.79 9.58 -0.19
C ILE A 50 -5.65 10.56 0.04
N PHE A 51 -5.97 11.84 0.17
CA PHE A 51 -5.01 12.84 0.61
C PHE A 51 -5.09 12.96 2.13
N ARG A 52 -3.94 13.01 2.78
CA ARG A 52 -3.89 13.38 4.20
C ARG A 52 -4.49 14.78 4.39
N GLU A 53 -5.32 14.93 5.41
CA GLU A 53 -5.83 16.23 5.83
C GLU A 53 -4.72 17.02 6.57
N HIS A 54 -4.43 18.24 6.12
CA HIS A 54 -3.49 19.15 6.79
C HIS A 54 -4.26 20.22 7.55
N ALA A 55 -3.80 20.53 8.77
CA ALA A 55 -3.99 21.86 9.31
C ALA A 55 -3.06 22.82 8.54
N GLU A 56 -3.60 23.93 8.03
CA GLU A 56 -2.88 24.93 7.21
C GLU A 56 -1.58 25.46 7.86
N SER A 57 -1.45 25.36 9.18
CA SER A 57 -0.36 25.91 9.98
C SER A 57 0.87 25.00 10.19
N ALA A 58 0.87 23.75 9.70
CA ALA A 58 1.95 22.80 9.98
C ALA A 58 3.14 22.92 9.01
N LEU A 59 4.00 23.93 9.23
CA LEU A 59 5.31 24.11 8.58
C LEU A 59 6.33 23.06 9.06
N SER A 60 6.28 21.80 8.60
CA SER A 60 7.46 20.91 8.74
C SER A 60 7.46 19.67 7.82
N LYS A 61 8.65 19.04 7.69
CA LYS A 61 8.93 17.74 7.03
C LYS A 61 7.94 16.61 7.33
N LYS A 62 7.11 16.71 8.38
CA LYS A 62 6.02 15.77 8.68
C LYS A 62 4.86 15.80 7.67
N LYS A 63 4.88 16.72 6.70
CA LYS A 63 3.80 16.96 5.73
C LYS A 63 3.45 15.75 4.84
N GLY A 64 4.39 14.83 4.62
CA GLY A 64 4.22 13.73 3.65
C GLY A 64 3.90 12.35 4.24
N ASN A 65 3.99 12.16 5.56
CA ASN A 65 3.74 10.87 6.20
C ASN A 65 2.24 10.58 6.21
N VAL A 66 1.83 9.36 5.82
CA VAL A 66 0.43 8.92 5.72
C VAL A 66 0.15 7.72 6.63
N ASP A 67 1.07 7.41 7.55
CA ASP A 67 1.06 6.16 8.29
C ASP A 67 -0.16 6.08 9.21
N THR A 68 -0.45 7.18 9.90
CA THR A 68 -1.63 7.30 10.76
C THR A 68 -2.92 7.17 9.95
N ASP A 69 -2.99 7.75 8.76
CA ASP A 69 -4.18 7.68 7.91
C ASP A 69 -4.43 6.24 7.45
N ILE A 70 -3.38 5.53 7.02
CA ILE A 70 -3.46 4.11 6.64
C ILE A 70 -3.95 3.26 7.80
N VAL A 71 -3.33 3.41 8.98
CA VAL A 71 -3.73 2.65 10.18
C VAL A 71 -5.16 2.99 10.57
N PHE A 72 -5.51 4.27 10.59
CA PHE A 72 -6.85 4.73 10.96
C PHE A 72 -7.91 4.19 10.01
N THR A 73 -7.71 4.26 8.68
CA THR A 73 -8.66 3.72 7.70
C THR A 73 -8.96 2.25 7.98
N VAL A 74 -7.93 1.41 8.14
CA VAL A 74 -8.12 -0.03 8.39
C VAL A 74 -8.81 -0.29 9.74
N MET A 75 -8.38 0.41 10.79
CA MET A 75 -8.95 0.23 12.12
C MET A 75 -10.39 0.76 12.22
N LYS A 76 -10.72 1.83 11.50
CA LYS A 76 -12.08 2.36 11.37
C LYS A 76 -12.99 1.34 10.70
N SER A 77 -12.59 0.77 9.56
CA SER A 77 -13.36 -0.28 8.87
C SER A 77 -13.65 -1.48 9.78
N LEU A 78 -12.69 -1.87 10.62
CA LEU A 78 -12.90 -2.91 11.64
C LEU A 78 -13.90 -2.49 12.73
N ALA A 79 -13.75 -1.28 13.28
CA ALA A 79 -14.58 -0.78 14.36
C ALA A 79 -16.04 -0.56 13.92
N GLU A 80 -16.23 -0.07 12.71
CA GLU A 80 -17.55 0.17 12.09
C GLU A 80 -18.15 -1.10 11.46
N LYS A 81 -17.42 -2.24 11.50
CA LYS A 81 -17.84 -3.53 10.95
C LYS A 81 -18.20 -3.44 9.47
N GLU A 82 -17.43 -2.64 8.71
CA GLU A 82 -17.56 -2.56 7.27
C GLU A 82 -17.34 -3.96 6.65
N LYS A 83 -18.01 -4.22 5.53
CA LYS A 83 -17.92 -5.52 4.85
C LYS A 83 -16.62 -5.58 4.05
N PHE A 84 -15.64 -6.31 4.58
CA PHE A 84 -14.45 -6.73 3.83
C PHE A 84 -13.94 -8.08 4.35
N ASP A 85 -13.30 -8.83 3.46
CA ASP A 85 -12.77 -10.16 3.80
C ASP A 85 -11.43 -10.03 4.54
N LYS A 86 -10.40 -9.54 3.84
CA LYS A 86 -9.03 -9.41 4.35
C LYS A 86 -8.32 -8.19 3.76
N VAL A 87 -7.28 -7.74 4.45
CA VAL A 87 -6.43 -6.62 4.05
C VAL A 87 -5.18 -7.11 3.32
N VAL A 88 -4.86 -6.47 2.20
CA VAL A 88 -3.56 -6.55 1.53
C VAL A 88 -2.84 -5.21 1.73
N LEU A 89 -1.67 -5.24 2.37
CA LEU A 89 -0.88 -4.03 2.65
C LEU A 89 0.33 -3.96 1.72
N VAL A 90 0.49 -2.84 1.00
CA VAL A 90 1.67 -2.59 0.16
C VAL A 90 2.62 -1.65 0.89
N SER A 91 3.62 -2.20 1.60
CA SER A 91 4.64 -1.40 2.29
C SER A 91 5.86 -2.24 2.66
N GLY A 92 6.99 -1.56 2.88
CA GLY A 92 8.16 -2.12 3.56
C GLY A 92 8.31 -1.66 5.02
N ASP A 93 7.46 -0.73 5.47
CA ASP A 93 7.59 -0.03 6.75
C ASP A 93 7.15 -0.88 7.95
N GLY A 94 8.02 -0.94 8.96
CA GLY A 94 7.80 -1.68 10.19
C GLY A 94 6.79 -1.04 11.13
N ASP A 95 6.47 0.25 10.96
CA ASP A 95 5.56 0.97 11.84
C ASP A 95 4.13 0.41 11.78
N TYR A 96 3.77 -0.28 10.69
CA TYR A 96 2.50 -0.98 10.55
C TYR A 96 2.44 -2.35 11.25
N TRP A 97 3.54 -2.85 11.82
CA TRP A 97 3.62 -4.21 12.36
C TRP A 97 2.51 -4.51 13.38
N ARG A 98 2.24 -3.58 14.30
CA ARG A 98 1.21 -3.80 15.33
C ARG A 98 -0.19 -3.99 14.73
N MET A 99 -0.52 -3.22 13.68
CA MET A 99 -1.77 -3.38 12.95
C MET A 99 -1.79 -4.72 12.20
N VAL A 100 -0.70 -5.06 11.51
CA VAL A 100 -0.58 -6.31 10.75
C VAL A 100 -0.72 -7.54 11.65
N ASP A 101 -0.02 -7.56 12.78
CA ASP A 101 -0.08 -8.65 13.77
C ASP A 101 -1.50 -8.82 14.33
N TYR A 102 -2.15 -7.71 14.67
CA TYR A 102 -3.55 -7.73 15.09
C TYR A 102 -4.48 -8.30 14.01
N LEU A 103 -4.33 -7.87 12.75
CA LEU A 103 -5.14 -8.36 11.64
C LEU A 103 -4.92 -9.86 11.38
N ILE A 104 -3.69 -10.37 11.52
CA ILE A 104 -3.40 -11.81 11.43
C ILE A 104 -4.16 -12.58 12.51
N GLN A 105 -4.11 -12.11 13.76
CA GLN A 105 -4.81 -12.75 14.88
C GLN A 105 -6.34 -12.72 14.75
N LYS A 106 -6.88 -11.77 13.97
CA LYS A 106 -8.31 -11.67 13.66
C LYS A 106 -8.73 -12.36 12.35
N ASP A 107 -7.80 -13.06 11.69
CA ASP A 107 -7.98 -13.61 10.34
C ASP A 107 -8.46 -12.58 9.30
N LYS A 108 -8.02 -11.32 9.46
CA LYS A 108 -8.33 -10.18 8.60
C LYS A 108 -7.14 -9.71 7.77
N PHE A 109 -6.02 -10.45 7.77
CA PHE A 109 -4.83 -10.12 6.97
C PHE A 109 -4.58 -11.18 5.87
N GLU A 110 -4.45 -10.73 4.62
CA GLU A 110 -4.15 -11.60 3.49
C GLU A 110 -2.65 -11.61 3.19
N LYS A 111 -2.07 -10.44 2.89
CA LYS A 111 -0.66 -10.34 2.48
C LYS A 111 -0.03 -8.97 2.69
N LEU A 112 1.25 -8.97 3.06
CA LEU A 112 2.17 -7.84 2.94
C LEU A 112 2.90 -7.93 1.60
N LEU A 113 2.71 -6.95 0.73
CA LEU A 113 3.40 -6.82 -0.54
C LEU A 113 4.55 -5.82 -0.37
N ALA A 114 5.74 -6.35 -0.10
CA ALA A 114 6.95 -5.55 0.10
C ALA A 114 7.49 -5.06 -1.25
N PRO A 115 7.62 -3.74 -1.49
CA PRO A 115 8.13 -3.21 -2.76
C PRO A 115 9.56 -3.67 -3.07
N SER A 116 10.39 -3.85 -2.04
CA SER A 116 11.73 -4.40 -2.19
C SER A 116 12.19 -5.25 -1.01
N ARG A 117 12.91 -6.34 -1.29
CA ARG A 117 13.59 -7.19 -0.29
C ARG A 117 14.56 -6.41 0.60
N LYS A 118 15.25 -5.43 0.01
CA LYS A 118 16.26 -4.62 0.69
C LYS A 118 15.62 -3.70 1.73
N ASN A 119 14.47 -3.13 1.42
CA ASN A 119 13.82 -2.10 2.22
C ASN A 119 12.74 -2.64 3.17
N LEU A 120 12.48 -3.95 3.17
CA LEU A 120 11.56 -4.55 4.13
C LEU A 120 12.15 -4.50 5.54
N SER A 121 11.41 -3.91 6.48
CA SER A 121 11.75 -3.85 7.89
C SER A 121 12.14 -5.23 8.44
N SER A 122 13.21 -5.25 9.25
CA SER A 122 13.66 -6.45 9.95
C SER A 122 12.61 -7.02 10.91
N LEU A 123 11.63 -6.21 11.31
CA LEU A 123 10.55 -6.63 12.18
C LEU A 123 9.68 -7.71 11.52
N TYR A 124 9.29 -7.51 10.26
CA TYR A 124 8.57 -8.55 9.51
C TYR A 124 9.44 -9.79 9.31
N LYS A 125 10.71 -9.62 8.92
CA LYS A 125 11.63 -10.74 8.68
C LYS A 125 11.75 -11.66 9.91
N ARG A 126 11.75 -11.09 11.11
CA ARG A 126 11.88 -11.84 12.38
C ARG A 126 10.57 -12.36 12.96
N ARG A 127 9.46 -11.63 12.79
CA ARG A 127 8.21 -11.89 13.54
C ARG A 127 7.06 -12.41 12.69
N MET A 128 7.15 -12.29 11.36
CA MET A 128 6.09 -12.70 10.45
C MET A 128 6.45 -14.01 9.75
N ALA A 129 5.50 -14.92 9.63
CA ALA A 129 5.65 -16.11 8.79
C ALA A 129 5.74 -15.72 7.30
N ASP A 130 6.56 -16.44 6.51
CA ASP A 130 6.74 -16.16 5.08
C ASP A 130 5.44 -16.20 4.28
N THR A 131 4.46 -17.01 4.70
CA THR A 131 3.14 -17.10 4.03
C THR A 131 2.41 -15.76 3.94
N TYR A 132 2.67 -14.83 4.87
CA TYR A 132 2.01 -13.52 4.90
C TYR A 132 2.78 -12.42 4.15
N ARG A 133 3.94 -12.70 3.54
CA ARG A 133 4.73 -11.69 2.82
C ARG A 133 5.13 -12.12 1.42
N VAL A 134 5.12 -11.17 0.49
CA VAL A 134 5.61 -11.34 -0.88
C VAL A 134 6.47 -10.15 -1.27
N TYR A 135 7.54 -10.40 -2.01
CA TYR A 135 8.40 -9.35 -2.55
C TYR A 135 8.03 -9.02 -4.00
N LEU A 136 7.69 -7.75 -4.26
CA LEU A 136 7.29 -7.28 -5.60
C LEU A 136 8.49 -7.16 -6.56
N ASP A 137 9.70 -7.02 -6.03
CA ASP A 137 10.96 -6.98 -6.81
C ASP A 137 11.46 -8.37 -7.26
N GLY A 138 10.68 -9.43 -7.03
CA GLY A 138 10.94 -10.76 -7.61
C GLY A 138 10.72 -10.78 -9.12
N PRO A 139 11.60 -11.42 -9.93
CA PRO A 139 11.50 -11.40 -11.40
C PRO A 139 10.11 -11.79 -11.95
N ALA A 140 9.49 -12.80 -11.36
CA ALA A 140 8.17 -13.29 -11.77
C ALA A 140 7.02 -12.30 -11.49
N VAL A 141 7.13 -11.49 -10.44
CA VAL A 141 6.13 -10.44 -10.14
C VAL A 141 6.46 -9.21 -10.95
N ARG A 142 7.73 -8.77 -10.93
CA ARG A 142 8.22 -7.60 -11.63
C ARG A 142 7.85 -7.58 -13.11
N SER A 143 8.04 -8.68 -13.85
CA SER A 143 7.65 -8.78 -15.27
C SER A 143 6.15 -8.51 -15.55
N LYS A 144 5.30 -8.76 -14.55
CA LYS A 144 3.84 -8.52 -14.63
C LYS A 144 3.46 -7.07 -14.39
N ILE A 145 4.25 -6.34 -13.58
CA ILE A 145 3.87 -5.03 -13.06
C ILE A 145 4.85 -3.90 -13.39
N GLU A 146 6.00 -4.17 -14.01
CA GLU A 146 6.94 -3.13 -14.42
C GLU A 146 6.49 -2.45 -15.72
N PHE A 147 6.89 -1.19 -15.91
CA PHE A 147 6.81 -0.54 -17.22
C PHE A 147 7.66 -1.31 -18.22
N LYS A 148 7.04 -1.78 -19.30
CA LYS A 148 7.79 -2.31 -20.44
C LYS A 148 8.44 -1.14 -21.15
N LYS A 149 9.77 -1.20 -21.36
CA LYS A 149 10.41 -0.33 -22.35
C LYS A 149 9.73 -0.63 -23.70
N LYS A 150 9.25 0.42 -24.37
CA LYS A 150 8.85 0.32 -25.78
C LYS A 150 10.05 -0.09 -26.61
#